data_AF-A0A3N4K383-F1
#
_entry.id   AF-A0A3N4K383-F1
#
_cell.length_a   1.000
_cell.length_b   1.000
_cell.length_c   1.000
_cell.angle_alpha   90.00
_cell.angle_beta   90.00
_cell.angle_gamma   90.00
#
_symmetry.space_group_name_H-M   'P 1'
#
loop_
_entity.id
_entity.type
_entity.pdbx_description
1 polymer ?
#
loop_
_entity_poly.entity_id
_entity_poly.type
_entity_poly.pdbx_seq_one_letter_code
_entity_poly.pdbx_strand_id
1 'polypeptide(L)' 'ENVWKMLQQRIEARAVFPGTIESMTEAIKKEWDKLIPKDWDKNIDSMPVSYRLQQVKDRGGMQTEF' A
#
# COMPACT_ATOMS: atom_id res chain seq x y z
N GLU A 1 -2.20 -1.89 3.97
CA GLU A 1 -0.86 -2.40 3.61
C GLU A 1 -0.47 -2.19 2.15
N ASN A 2 -1.28 -2.61 1.17
CA ASN A 2 -0.91 -2.56 -0.25
C ASN A 2 -0.55 -1.15 -0.77
N VAL A 3 -1.28 -0.12 -0.34
CA VAL A 3 -0.97 1.28 -0.68
C VAL A 3 0.39 1.71 -0.12
N TRP A 4 0.72 1.29 1.11
CA TRP A 4 2.01 1.59 1.71
C TRP A 4 3.17 0.91 0.99
N LYS A 5 3.02 -0.38 0.66
CA LYS A 5 4.00 -1.12 -0.16
C LYS A 5 4.24 -0.43 -1.51
N MET A 6 3.17 0.05 -2.15
CA MET A 6 3.28 0.79 -3.42
C MET A 6 4.03 2.12 -3.26
N LEU A 7 3.77 2.88 -2.20
CA LEU A 7 4.49 4.12 -1.90
C LEU A 7 5.98 3.85 -1.65
N GLN A 8 6.30 2.82 -0.86
CA GLN A 8 7.67 2.41 -0.60
C GLN A 8 8.40 2.09 -1.91
N GLN A 9 7.80 1.26 -2.77
CA GLN A 9 8.37 0.94 -4.09
C GLN A 9 8.60 2.19 -4.95
N ARG A 10 7.66 3.15 -4.95
CA ARG A 10 7.82 4.41 -5.70
C ARG A 10 8.95 5.28 -5.14
N ILE A 11 9.12 5.32 -3.83
CA ILE A 11 10.21 6.07 -3.18
C ILE A 11 11.56 5.41 -3.46
N GLU A 12 11.65 4.08 -3.37
CA GLU A 12 12.85 3.30 -3.70
C GLU A 12 13.26 3.45 -5.17
N ALA A 13 12.28 3.56 -6.08
CA ALA A 13 12.53 3.73 -7.51
C ALA A 13 12.90 5.18 -7.92
N ARG A 14 12.98 6.13 -6.98
CA ARG A 14 13.38 7.51 -7.30
C ARG A 14 14.83 7.57 -7.74
N ALA A 15 15.13 8.50 -8.65
CA ALA A 15 16.50 8.76 -9.12
C ALA A 15 17.44 9.16 -7.97
N VAL A 16 16.91 9.82 -6.94
CA VAL A 16 17.63 10.15 -5.71
C VAL A 16 16.83 9.63 -4.53
N PHE A 17 17.43 8.73 -3.76
CA PHE A 17 16.83 8.21 -2.55
C PHE A 17 16.89 9.27 -1.43
N PRO A 18 15.78 9.53 -0.70
CA PRO A 18 15.78 10.48 0.40
C PRO A 18 16.60 9.97 1.59
N GLY A 19 17.74 10.59 1.85
CA GLY A 19 18.66 10.19 2.93
C GLY A 19 18.38 10.82 4.31
N THR A 20 17.49 11.81 4.39
CA THR A 20 17.13 12.51 5.63
C THR A 20 15.64 12.37 5.94
N ILE A 21 15.25 12.52 7.22
CA ILE A 21 13.84 12.48 7.64
C ILE A 21 12.99 13.52 6.90
N GLU A 22 13.52 14.72 6.70
CA GLU A 22 12.84 15.81 5.99
C GLU A 22 12.62 15.45 4.52
N SER A 23 13.67 15.01 3.82
CA SER A 23 13.57 14.57 2.42
C SER A 23 12.65 13.35 2.25
N MET A 24 12.62 12.44 3.23
CA MET A 24 11.74 11.29 3.25
C MET A 24 10.28 11.72 3.41
N THR A 25 10.01 12.65 4.31
CA THR A 25 8.66 13.20 4.53
C THR A 25 8.13 13.89 3.28
N GLU A 26 8.97 14.69 2.61
CA GLU A 26 8.63 15.33 1.35
C GLU A 26 8.42 14.29 0.23
N ALA A 27 9.24 13.24 0.21
CA ALA A 27 9.13 12.17 -0.75
C ALA A 27 7.80 11.42 -0.64
N ILE A 28 7.41 11.06 0.59
CA ILE A 28 6.14 10.39 0.87
C ILE A 28 4.96 11.27 0.43
N LYS A 29 4.93 12.54 0.82
CA LYS A 29 3.86 13.48 0.41
C LYS A 29 3.76 13.58 -1.10
N LYS A 30 4.89 13.79 -1.79
CA LYS A 30 4.93 13.89 -3.25
C LYS A 30 4.47 12.62 -3.96
N GLU A 31 4.79 11.43 -3.47
CA GLU A 31 4.30 10.19 -4.08
C GLU A 31 2.83 9.91 -3.74
N TRP A 32 2.39 10.29 -2.55
CA TRP A 32 0.99 10.21 -2.13
C TRP A 32 0.10 11.08 -3.02
N ASP A 33 0.46 12.34 -3.25
CA ASP A 33 -0.34 13.28 -4.04
C ASP A 33 -0.43 12.87 -5.52
N LYS A 34 0.50 12.03 -6.00
CA LYS A 34 0.47 11.46 -7.35
C LYS A 34 -0.41 10.22 -7.47
N LEU A 35 -0.84 9.62 -6.35
CA LEU A 35 -1.71 8.45 -6.40
C LEU A 35 -3.09 8.88 -6.93
N ILE A 36 -3.47 8.32 -8.07
CA ILE A 36 -4.84 8.46 -8.58
C ILE A 36 -5.71 7.32 -8.06
N PRO A 37 -7.04 7.51 -7.94
CA PRO A 37 -7.96 6.45 -7.51
C PRO A 37 -7.69 5.11 -8.20
N LYS A 38 -7.51 5.10 -9.52
CA LYS A 38 -7.16 3.88 -10.29
C LYS A 38 -5.95 3.09 -9.78
N ASP A 39 -4.98 3.74 -9.15
CA ASP A 39 -3.78 3.08 -8.62
C ASP A 39 -4.10 2.23 -7.38
N TRP A 40 -5.06 2.66 -6.55
CA TRP A 40 -5.41 2.00 -5.29
C TRP A 40 -6.83 1.41 -5.26
N ASP A 41 -7.72 1.78 -6.16
CA ASP A 41 -9.05 1.21 -6.34
C ASP A 41 -8.94 -0.28 -6.58
N LYS A 42 -8.00 -0.74 -7.41
CA LYS A 42 -7.74 -2.18 -7.55
C LYS A 42 -7.35 -2.87 -6.24
N ASN A 43 -6.82 -2.16 -5.24
CA ASN A 43 -6.51 -2.72 -3.94
C ASN A 43 -7.67 -2.63 -2.95
N ILE A 44 -8.74 -1.91 -3.27
CA ILE A 44 -9.94 -1.76 -2.44
C ILE A 44 -11.13 -2.50 -3.07
N ASP A 45 -11.36 -2.32 -4.37
CA ASP A 45 -12.45 -2.89 -5.17
C ASP A 45 -12.19 -4.34 -5.60
N SER A 46 -10.95 -4.77 -5.83
CA SER A 46 -10.66 -6.20 -6.14
C SER A 46 -10.71 -7.10 -4.91
N MET A 47 -11.11 -6.53 -3.79
CA MET A 47 -10.91 -7.09 -2.46
C MET A 47 -12.29 -7.25 -1.81
N PRO A 48 -13.04 -8.32 -2.13
CA PRO A 48 -14.29 -8.57 -1.43
C PRO A 48 -13.96 -8.70 0.05
N VAL A 49 -14.39 -7.72 0.84
CA VAL A 49 -14.27 -7.76 2.31
C VAL A 49 -14.83 -9.09 2.82
N SER A 50 -15.88 -9.59 2.18
CA SER A 50 -16.43 -10.93 2.37
C SER A 50 -15.42 -12.06 2.21
N TYR A 51 -14.57 -12.04 1.18
CA TYR A 51 -13.57 -13.09 0.94
C TYR A 51 -12.44 -13.09 1.98
N ARG A 52 -11.92 -11.90 2.34
CA ARG A 52 -10.91 -11.78 3.41
C ARG A 52 -11.45 -12.22 4.76
N LEU A 53 -12.65 -11.74 5.11
CA LEU A 53 -13.30 -12.11 6.35
C LEU A 53 -13.66 -13.60 6.39
N GLN A 54 -14.02 -14.19 5.25
CA GLN A 54 -14.24 -15.64 5.16
C GLN A 54 -12.96 -16.40 5.47
N GLN A 55 -11.82 -16.03 4.87
CA GLN A 55 -10.54 -16.69 5.19
C GLN A 55 -10.13 -16.54 6.65
N VAL A 56 -10.34 -15.36 7.27
CA VAL A 56 -10.08 -15.17 8.70
C VAL A 56 -10.92 -16.13 9.53
N LYS A 57 -12.21 -16.29 9.19
CA LYS A 57 -13.10 -17.24 9.88
C LYS A 57 -12.66 -18.69 9.67
N ASP A 58 -12.40 -19.09 8.43
CA ASP A 58 -12.01 -20.45 8.07
C ASP A 58 -10.68 -20.87 8.71
N ARG A 59 -9.78 -19.91 8.89
CA ARG A 59 -8.48 -20.12 9.54
C ARG A 59 -8.49 -19.88 11.05
N GLY A 60 -9.66 -19.62 11.66
CA GLY A 60 -9.77 -19.38 13.10
C GLY A 60 -8.94 -18.18 13.58
N GLY A 61 -8.77 -17.15 12.75
CA GLY A 61 -7.98 -15.97 13.06
C GLY A 61 -6.49 -16.07 12.72
N MET A 62 -6.02 -17.19 12.15
CA MET A 62 -4.63 -17.31 11.68
C MET A 62 -4.38 -16.49 10.40
N GLN A 63 -3.11 -16.22 10.13
CA GLN A 63 -2.65 -15.43 8.98
C GLN A 63 -3.32 -15.88 7.68
N THR A 64 -3.84 -14.91 6.92
CA THR A 64 -4.44 -15.12 5.60
C THR A 64 -3.40 -14.99 4.49
N GLU A 65 -3.78 -15.23 3.23
CA GLU A 65 -2.88 -14.93 2.10
C GLU A 65 -2.64 -13.42 1.89
N PHE A 66 -3.52 -12.60 2.47
CA PHE A 66 -3.46 -11.13 2.46
C PHE A 66 -2.72 -10.57 3.68
#